data_AF-A0A367JLS9-F1
#
_entry.id   AF-A0A367JLS9-F1
#
_cell.length_a   1.000
_cell.length_b   1.000
_cell.length_c   1.000
_cell.angle_alpha   90.00
_cell.angle_beta   90.00
_cell.angle_gamma   90.00
#
_symmetry.space_group_name_H-M   'P 1'
#
loop_
_entity.id
_entity.type
_entity.pdbx_description
1 polymer ?
#
loop_
_entity_poly.entity_id
_entity_poly.type
_entity_poly.pdbx_seq_one_letter_code
_entity_poly.pdbx_strand_id
1 'polypeptide(L)'
;MQPSIPPWQIIIATPVLIETTDSFCSCCSCLSSISEGREQPLDGPSLEQPTMSPDEEKMTKKKLHAIDELLQTERDYVQDLSHLVEVCLQTLSKQQWIDNHHKSIIIRNASDILLFHKQFIVTFHPVAHHWSMIAKAFLDQISHFSLYKQYCDLQNEACQLVSSYRNRPEWNQFLKECLDTQDEEIMQKR
;
A
#
# COMPACT_ATOMS: atom_id res chain seq x y z
N MET A 1 31.31 5.12 4.23
CA MET A 1 29.99 5.01 3.57
C MET A 1 29.05 4.38 4.58
N GLN A 2 28.11 5.14 5.15
CA GLN A 2 27.11 4.57 6.05
C GLN A 2 26.04 3.86 5.22
N PRO A 3 25.57 2.67 5.63
CA PRO A 3 24.50 1.99 4.93
C PRO A 3 23.20 2.77 5.14
N SER A 4 22.57 3.19 4.04
CA SER A 4 21.27 3.84 4.03
C SER A 4 20.22 2.87 4.57
N ILE A 5 19.60 3.26 5.67
CA ILE A 5 18.48 2.58 6.31
C ILE A 5 17.32 2.52 5.29
N PRO A 6 16.79 1.33 4.95
CA PRO A 6 15.69 1.22 4.01
C PRO A 6 14.39 1.85 4.56
N PRO A 7 13.52 2.41 3.70
CA PRO A 7 12.40 3.27 4.11
C PRO A 7 11.42 2.63 5.13
N TRP A 8 11.28 1.31 5.10
CA TRP A 8 10.39 0.58 6.00
C TRP A 8 10.88 0.52 7.45
N GLN A 9 12.17 0.78 7.72
CA GLN A 9 12.70 0.84 9.10
C GLN A 9 12.35 2.16 9.83
N ILE A 10 11.90 3.20 9.12
CA ILE A 10 11.57 4.50 9.71
C ILE A 10 10.16 4.52 10.32
N ILE A 11 9.25 3.70 9.80
CA ILE A 11 7.82 3.74 10.15
C ILE A 11 7.54 3.13 11.54
N ILE A 12 8.45 2.30 12.08
CA ILE A 12 8.21 1.55 13.32
C ILE A 12 8.61 2.36 14.59
N ALA A 13 9.37 3.46 14.44
CA ALA A 13 10.08 4.08 15.58
C ALA A 13 9.39 5.28 16.24
N THR A 14 8.17 5.67 15.84
CA THR A 14 7.43 6.72 16.56
C THR A 14 6.08 6.21 17.03
N PRO A 15 5.90 5.96 18.35
CA PRO A 15 4.57 5.82 18.90
C PRO A 15 3.94 7.22 18.89
N VAL A 16 3.17 7.53 17.85
CA VAL A 16 2.23 8.65 17.93
C VAL A 16 1.13 8.19 18.88
N LEU A 17 1.28 8.56 20.15
CA LEU A 17 0.19 8.56 21.13
C LEU A 17 -0.83 9.59 20.62
N ILE A 18 -1.82 9.12 19.86
CA ILE A 18 -3.02 9.90 19.59
C ILE A 18 -3.90 9.74 20.82
N GLU A 19 -3.81 10.70 21.75
CA GLU A 19 -4.84 10.89 22.77
C GLU A 19 -6.16 11.19 22.04
N THR A 20 -7.06 10.22 22.04
CA THR A 20 -8.44 10.41 21.58
C THR A 20 -9.21 11.15 22.67
N THR A 21 -9.20 12.49 22.64
CA THR A 21 -10.25 13.24 23.33
C THR A 21 -11.52 13.18 22.50
N ASP A 22 -12.43 12.32 22.94
CA ASP A 22 -13.78 12.12 22.42
C ASP A 22 -14.58 13.41 22.37
N SER A 23 -15.07 13.76 21.18
CA SER A 23 -16.43 14.26 20.94
C SER A 23 -16.61 14.54 19.44
N PHE A 24 -16.66 13.48 18.63
CA PHE A 24 -17.21 13.60 17.27
C PHE A 24 -18.69 13.26 17.29
N CYS A 25 -19.52 14.29 17.14
CA CYS A 25 -20.96 14.17 16.92
C CYS A 25 -21.23 13.36 15.64
N SER A 26 -21.92 12.22 15.77
CA SER A 26 -22.25 11.30 14.68
C SER A 26 -23.53 11.73 13.92
N CYS A 27 -23.64 13.01 13.55
CA CYS A 27 -24.73 13.47 12.70
C CYS A 27 -24.27 14.58 11.74
N CYS A 28 -24.54 14.39 10.44
CA CYS A 28 -24.18 15.30 9.33
C CYS A 28 -24.92 16.65 9.33
N SER A 29 -25.39 17.16 10.47
CA SER A 29 -26.30 18.31 10.51
C SER A 29 -25.81 19.51 11.33
N CYS A 30 -24.65 19.43 12.01
CA CYS A 30 -24.27 20.44 13.01
C CYS A 30 -23.27 21.52 12.55
N LEU A 31 -22.94 21.64 11.26
CA LEU A 31 -21.98 22.66 10.79
C LEU A 31 -22.62 23.97 10.30
N SER A 32 -23.94 24.13 10.38
CA SER A 32 -24.66 25.25 9.77
C SER A 32 -25.20 26.30 10.77
N SER A 33 -24.53 26.55 11.89
CA SER A 33 -25.00 27.61 12.82
C SER A 33 -23.86 28.39 13.48
N ILE A 34 -23.40 29.44 12.79
CA ILE A 34 -22.94 30.67 13.44
C ILE A 34 -23.65 31.86 12.75
N SER A 35 -24.32 32.64 13.59
CA SER A 35 -25.26 33.75 13.41
C SER A 35 -24.71 34.99 12.70
N GLU A 36 -25.47 35.57 11.77
CA GLU A 36 -26.26 36.83 11.86
C GLU A 36 -25.51 38.14 11.58
N GLY A 37 -25.97 38.84 10.53
CA GLY A 37 -25.58 40.20 10.17
C GLY A 37 -26.45 40.80 9.05
N ARG A 38 -27.67 41.23 9.41
CA ARG A 38 -28.41 42.43 8.93
C ARG A 38 -28.73 42.64 7.42
N GLU A 39 -30.04 42.47 7.08
CA GLU A 39 -30.98 43.22 6.18
C GLU A 39 -30.40 44.16 5.08
N GLN A 40 -30.81 44.22 3.79
CA GLN A 40 -32.12 44.17 3.08
C GLN A 40 -31.90 44.15 1.51
N PRO A 41 -32.90 44.17 0.58
CA PRO A 41 -32.95 43.33 -0.64
C PRO A 41 -32.87 44.07 -2.00
N LEU A 42 -32.65 43.34 -3.11
CA LEU A 42 -33.39 43.37 -4.41
C LEU A 42 -32.61 42.73 -5.59
N ASP A 43 -33.33 41.86 -6.32
CA ASP A 43 -33.29 41.52 -7.76
C ASP A 43 -32.04 40.92 -8.45
N GLY A 44 -32.22 39.68 -8.95
CA GLY A 44 -31.54 39.12 -10.14
C GLY A 44 -31.20 37.62 -10.04
N PRO A 45 -31.66 36.74 -10.96
CA PRO A 45 -31.19 35.36 -11.00
C PRO A 45 -29.90 35.31 -11.82
N SER A 46 -28.75 35.48 -11.15
CA SER A 46 -27.46 35.09 -11.73
C SER A 46 -27.00 33.82 -11.05
N LEU A 47 -26.96 32.73 -11.81
CA LEU A 47 -26.27 31.50 -11.45
C LEU A 47 -24.77 31.81 -11.37
N GLU A 48 -24.33 32.36 -10.24
CA GLU A 48 -22.90 32.39 -9.91
C GLU A 48 -22.50 30.96 -9.58
N GLN A 49 -21.97 30.26 -10.59
CA GLN A 49 -21.15 29.08 -10.36
C GLN A 49 -20.04 29.47 -9.37
N PRO A 50 -19.72 28.64 -8.36
CA PRO A 50 -18.58 28.91 -7.50
C PRO A 50 -17.32 28.90 -8.39
N THR A 51 -16.77 30.08 -8.67
CA THR A 51 -15.48 30.23 -9.32
C THR A 51 -14.42 29.84 -8.31
N MET A 52 -13.98 28.58 -8.37
CA MET A 52 -12.87 28.11 -7.55
C MET A 52 -11.66 29.01 -7.76
N SER A 53 -11.03 29.43 -6.66
CA SER A 53 -9.82 30.24 -6.75
C SER A 53 -8.68 29.44 -7.41
N PRO A 54 -7.73 30.09 -8.11
CA PRO A 54 -6.59 29.41 -8.73
C PRO A 54 -5.77 28.55 -7.75
N ASP A 55 -5.75 28.96 -6.48
CA ASP A 55 -5.06 28.23 -5.40
C ASP A 55 -5.81 26.95 -4.99
N GLU A 56 -7.14 26.98 -4.94
CA GLU A 56 -7.95 25.78 -4.65
C GLU A 56 -7.93 24.78 -5.81
N GLU A 57 -7.91 25.26 -7.07
CA GLU A 57 -7.76 24.39 -8.24
C GLU A 57 -6.40 23.69 -8.23
N LYS A 58 -5.32 24.44 -7.92
CA LYS A 58 -3.97 23.89 -7.76
C LYS A 58 -3.88 22.88 -6.62
N MET A 59 -4.54 23.15 -5.48
CA MET A 59 -4.58 22.20 -4.36
C MET A 59 -5.32 20.91 -4.72
N THR A 60 -6.42 21.03 -5.47
CA THR A 60 -7.22 19.89 -5.92
C THR A 60 -6.46 19.01 -6.92
N LYS A 61 -5.71 19.62 -7.86
CA LYS A 61 -4.85 18.88 -8.78
C LYS A 61 -3.74 18.12 -8.06
N LYS A 62 -3.05 18.76 -7.11
CA LYS A 62 -2.03 18.10 -6.27
C LYS A 62 -2.60 16.90 -5.50
N LYS A 63 -3.81 17.06 -4.97
CA LYS A 63 -4.57 16.00 -4.31
C LYS A 63 -4.87 14.84 -5.28
N LEU A 64 -5.33 15.10 -6.50
CA LEU A 64 -5.57 14.01 -7.45
C LEU A 64 -4.28 13.27 -7.84
N HIS A 65 -3.19 14.01 -8.08
CA HIS A 65 -1.89 13.40 -8.39
C HIS A 65 -1.37 12.48 -7.28
N ALA A 66 -1.52 12.87 -6.01
CA ALA A 66 -1.09 12.01 -4.91
C ALA A 66 -1.96 10.75 -4.76
N ILE A 67 -3.25 10.79 -5.14
CA ILE A 67 -4.07 9.56 -5.25
C ILE A 67 -3.53 8.68 -6.38
N ASP A 68 -3.33 9.25 -7.56
CA ASP A 68 -2.86 8.50 -8.72
C ASP A 68 -1.52 7.81 -8.41
N GLU A 69 -0.61 8.52 -7.75
CA GLU A 69 0.68 7.98 -7.28
C GLU A 69 0.49 6.85 -6.25
N LEU A 70 -0.38 7.04 -5.24
CA LEU A 70 -0.68 6.00 -4.26
C LEU A 70 -1.23 4.73 -4.94
N LEU A 71 -2.19 4.88 -5.85
CA LEU A 71 -2.78 3.73 -6.54
C LEU A 71 -1.83 3.08 -7.53
N GLN A 72 -0.94 3.87 -8.15
CA GLN A 72 0.08 3.32 -9.03
C GLN A 72 1.13 2.54 -8.25
N THR A 73 1.62 3.10 -7.15
CA THR A 73 2.60 2.40 -6.29
C THR A 73 2.01 1.14 -5.67
N GLU A 74 0.70 1.12 -5.35
CA GLU A 74 0.01 -0.10 -4.92
C GLU A 74 -0.09 -1.15 -6.05
N ARG A 75 -0.35 -0.74 -7.30
CA ARG A 75 -0.34 -1.66 -8.46
C ARG A 75 1.04 -2.29 -8.66
N ASP A 76 2.07 -1.46 -8.63
CA ASP A 76 3.45 -1.91 -8.80
C ASP A 76 3.85 -2.84 -7.65
N TYR A 77 3.45 -2.51 -6.41
CA TYR A 77 3.66 -3.37 -5.24
C TYR A 77 2.98 -4.75 -5.38
N VAL A 78 1.72 -4.80 -5.78
CA VAL A 78 0.98 -6.07 -6.01
C VAL A 78 1.65 -6.89 -7.12
N GLN A 79 2.15 -6.25 -8.17
CA GLN A 79 2.84 -6.92 -9.26
C GLN A 79 4.17 -7.54 -8.78
N ASP A 80 5.01 -6.77 -8.09
CA ASP A 80 6.29 -7.25 -7.55
C ASP A 80 6.07 -8.38 -6.53
N LEU A 81 5.07 -8.22 -5.66
CA LEU A 81 4.72 -9.23 -4.67
C LEU A 81 4.16 -10.50 -5.32
N SER A 82 3.35 -10.37 -6.39
CA SER A 82 2.87 -11.52 -7.16
C SER A 82 4.04 -12.30 -7.74
N HIS A 83 4.99 -11.62 -8.37
CA HIS A 83 6.17 -12.25 -8.91
C HIS A 83 7.01 -12.96 -7.84
N LEU A 84 7.26 -12.28 -6.71
CA LEU A 84 7.99 -12.87 -5.59
C LEU A 84 7.32 -14.16 -5.10
N VAL A 85 6.01 -14.14 -4.88
CA VAL A 85 5.29 -15.27 -4.28
C VAL A 85 5.04 -16.39 -5.28
N GLU A 86 4.51 -16.06 -6.45
CA GLU A 86 3.99 -17.02 -7.43
C GLU A 86 5.10 -17.60 -8.31
N VAL A 87 6.22 -16.88 -8.47
CA VAL A 87 7.39 -17.36 -9.20
C VAL A 87 8.51 -17.72 -8.22
N CYS A 88 9.13 -16.74 -7.56
CA CYS A 88 10.38 -16.97 -6.84
C CYS A 88 10.22 -17.95 -5.66
N LEU A 89 9.22 -17.73 -4.80
CA LEU A 89 8.98 -18.56 -3.63
C LEU A 89 8.41 -19.94 -4.02
N GLN A 90 7.60 -20.03 -5.08
CA GLN A 90 7.18 -21.31 -5.64
C GLN A 90 8.36 -22.11 -6.20
N THR A 91 9.26 -21.48 -6.93
CA THR A 91 10.48 -22.12 -7.45
C THR A 91 11.40 -22.53 -6.30
N LEU A 92 11.55 -21.69 -5.27
CA LEU A 92 12.31 -21.99 -4.05
C LEU A 92 11.74 -23.22 -3.31
N SER A 93 10.42 -23.36 -3.26
CA SER A 93 9.76 -24.49 -2.60
C SER A 93 10.17 -25.85 -3.20
N LYS A 94 10.45 -25.88 -4.51
CA LYS A 94 10.81 -27.08 -5.29
C LYS A 94 12.29 -27.46 -5.16
N GLN A 95 13.15 -26.55 -4.69
CA GLN A 95 14.60 -26.76 -4.59
C GLN A 95 14.95 -27.81 -3.54
N GLN A 96 15.67 -28.86 -3.91
CA GLN A 96 16.02 -29.95 -2.97
C GLN A 96 17.25 -29.62 -2.10
N TRP A 97 18.04 -28.61 -2.48
CA TRP A 97 19.26 -28.20 -1.78
C TRP A 97 19.00 -27.24 -0.59
N ILE A 98 17.75 -26.86 -0.34
CA ILE A 98 17.30 -26.08 0.82
C ILE A 98 16.49 -27.00 1.73
N ASP A 99 16.77 -26.95 3.03
CA ASP A 99 15.99 -27.68 4.02
C ASP A 99 14.53 -27.18 4.09
N ASN A 100 13.56 -28.09 4.29
CA ASN A 100 12.14 -27.72 4.32
C ASN A 100 11.79 -26.76 5.46
N HIS A 101 12.45 -26.86 6.61
CA HIS A 101 12.29 -25.90 7.70
C HIS A 101 12.78 -24.51 7.27
N HIS A 102 13.96 -24.43 6.64
CA HIS A 102 14.48 -23.16 6.13
C HIS A 102 13.58 -22.55 5.05
N LYS A 103 13.02 -23.38 4.14
CA LYS A 103 12.02 -22.91 3.17
C LYS A 103 10.81 -22.28 3.86
N SER A 104 10.29 -22.90 4.92
CA SER A 104 9.14 -22.37 5.65
C SER A 104 9.42 -20.99 6.27
N ILE A 105 10.64 -20.78 6.80
CA ILE A 105 11.09 -19.51 7.35
C ILE A 105 11.36 -18.47 6.26
N ILE A 106 11.80 -18.88 5.07
CA ILE A 106 12.04 -17.96 3.93
C ILE A 106 10.72 -17.54 3.27
N ILE A 107 9.76 -18.45 3.13
CA ILE A 107 8.46 -18.20 2.48
C ILE A 107 7.49 -17.46 3.41
N ARG A 108 7.42 -17.86 4.69
CA ARG A 108 6.52 -17.29 5.72
C ARG A 108 5.07 -17.24 5.24
N ASN A 109 4.36 -16.19 5.60
CA ASN A 109 2.99 -15.87 5.18
C ASN A 109 2.95 -14.92 3.98
N ALA A 110 3.96 -14.94 3.09
CA ALA A 110 3.99 -14.05 1.92
C ALA A 110 2.75 -14.24 1.01
N SER A 111 2.24 -15.46 0.90
CA SER A 111 1.02 -15.77 0.14
C SER A 111 -0.23 -15.09 0.73
N ASP A 112 -0.33 -15.00 2.05
CA ASP A 112 -1.47 -14.36 2.72
C ASP A 112 -1.43 -12.84 2.50
N ILE A 113 -0.23 -12.25 2.57
CA ILE A 113 -0.02 -10.83 2.25
C ILE A 113 -0.40 -10.56 0.79
N LEU A 114 0.02 -11.41 -0.15
CA LEU A 114 -0.35 -11.25 -1.55
C LEU A 114 -1.86 -11.31 -1.75
N LEU A 115 -2.53 -12.30 -1.15
CA LEU A 115 -3.97 -12.45 -1.26
C LEU A 115 -4.70 -11.21 -0.73
N PHE A 116 -4.26 -10.69 0.42
CA PHE A 116 -4.78 -9.46 0.98
C PHE A 116 -4.63 -8.28 0.01
N HIS A 117 -3.42 -8.04 -0.51
CA HIS A 117 -3.18 -6.90 -1.40
C HIS A 117 -3.90 -7.02 -2.76
N LYS A 118 -4.03 -8.23 -3.32
CA LYS A 118 -4.86 -8.49 -4.52
C LYS A 118 -6.33 -8.14 -4.28
N GLN A 119 -6.86 -8.34 -3.08
CA GLN A 119 -8.22 -7.93 -2.72
C GLN A 119 -8.30 -6.44 -2.42
N PHE A 120 -7.31 -5.90 -1.70
CA PHE A 120 -7.24 -4.51 -1.26
C PHE A 120 -7.26 -3.56 -2.46
N ILE A 121 -6.47 -3.83 -3.49
CA ILE A 121 -6.37 -2.95 -4.65
C ILE A 121 -7.68 -2.86 -5.45
N VAL A 122 -8.50 -3.92 -5.46
CA VAL A 122 -9.82 -3.94 -6.12
C VAL A 122 -10.79 -2.97 -5.43
N THR A 123 -10.64 -2.76 -4.12
CA THR A 123 -11.49 -1.81 -3.36
C THR A 123 -11.32 -0.36 -3.83
N PHE A 124 -10.20 -0.04 -4.48
CA PHE A 124 -9.92 1.31 -4.96
C PHE A 124 -10.53 1.64 -6.32
N HIS A 125 -10.85 0.65 -7.15
CA HIS A 125 -11.40 0.88 -8.49
C HIS A 125 -12.66 1.78 -8.51
N PRO A 126 -13.67 1.58 -7.64
CA PRO A 126 -14.85 2.45 -7.62
C PRO A 126 -14.61 3.84 -7.01
N VAL A 127 -13.45 4.09 -6.38
CA VAL A 127 -13.24 5.26 -5.50
C VAL A 127 -11.99 6.08 -5.84
N ALA A 128 -11.34 5.80 -6.97
CA ALA A 128 -10.03 6.31 -7.35
C ALA A 128 -9.92 7.85 -7.45
N HIS A 129 -11.02 8.60 -7.37
CA HIS A 129 -11.01 10.06 -7.42
C HIS A 129 -11.48 10.72 -6.10
N HIS A 130 -11.77 9.92 -5.06
CA HIS A 130 -12.36 10.39 -3.80
C HIS A 130 -11.50 10.01 -2.59
N TRP A 131 -10.72 10.96 -2.09
CA TRP A 131 -9.86 10.80 -0.90
C TRP A 131 -10.57 10.22 0.32
N SER A 132 -11.79 10.67 0.62
CA SER A 132 -12.57 10.19 1.76
C SER A 132 -12.91 8.70 1.66
N MET A 133 -13.16 8.22 0.44
CA MET A 133 -13.47 6.81 0.19
C MET A 133 -12.22 5.94 0.22
N ILE A 134 -11.08 6.45 -0.25
CA ILE A 134 -9.77 5.78 -0.08
C ILE A 134 -9.46 5.63 1.40
N ALA A 135 -9.56 6.72 2.19
CA ALA A 135 -9.34 6.68 3.63
C ALA A 135 -10.27 5.66 4.31
N LYS A 136 -11.55 5.61 3.91
CA LYS A 136 -12.50 4.61 4.39
C LYS A 136 -12.04 3.18 4.06
N ALA A 137 -11.57 2.91 2.84
CA ALA A 137 -11.06 1.60 2.45
C ALA A 137 -9.87 1.15 3.33
N PHE A 138 -8.96 2.06 3.68
CA PHE A 138 -7.87 1.76 4.64
C PHE A 138 -8.42 1.44 6.03
N LEU A 139 -9.36 2.24 6.55
CA LEU A 139 -9.95 2.01 7.87
C LEU A 139 -10.72 0.68 7.94
N ASP A 140 -11.47 0.35 6.90
CA ASP A 140 -12.22 -0.91 6.80
C ASP A 140 -11.27 -2.13 6.81
N GLN A 141 -10.03 -1.96 6.36
CA GLN A 141 -9.06 -3.05 6.18
C GLN A 141 -7.91 -3.03 7.21
N ILE A 142 -7.87 -2.06 8.13
CA ILE A 142 -6.72 -1.81 9.01
C ILE A 142 -6.33 -3.02 9.88
N SER A 143 -7.30 -3.83 10.30
CA SER A 143 -7.06 -5.04 11.09
C SER A 143 -6.31 -6.12 10.31
N HIS A 144 -6.48 -6.18 8.98
CA HIS A 144 -5.82 -7.17 8.12
C HIS A 144 -4.33 -6.91 7.94
N PHE A 145 -3.86 -5.67 8.14
CA PHE A 145 -2.42 -5.36 8.13
C PHE A 145 -1.65 -6.03 9.28
N SER A 146 -2.34 -6.61 10.28
CA SER A 146 -1.71 -7.43 11.32
C SER A 146 -0.93 -8.64 10.77
N LEU A 147 -1.21 -9.08 9.53
CA LEU A 147 -0.40 -10.08 8.79
C LEU A 147 1.09 -9.73 8.74
N TYR A 148 1.43 -8.44 8.69
CA TYR A 148 2.82 -7.99 8.65
C TYR A 148 3.57 -8.22 9.96
N LYS A 149 2.87 -8.33 11.10
CA LYS A 149 3.51 -8.68 12.37
C LYS A 149 4.19 -10.05 12.26
N GLN A 150 3.43 -11.06 11.87
CA GLN A 150 3.93 -12.42 11.67
C GLN A 150 5.06 -12.47 10.62
N TYR A 151 4.94 -11.70 9.54
CA TYR A 151 5.95 -11.69 8.49
C TYR A 151 7.28 -11.08 8.98
N CYS A 152 7.19 -9.95 9.67
CA CYS A 152 8.35 -9.22 10.15
C CYS A 152 9.08 -9.92 11.31
N ASP A 153 8.35 -10.68 12.15
CA ASP A 153 8.91 -11.41 13.29
C ASP A 153 10.06 -12.34 12.87
N LEU A 154 10.00 -12.93 11.67
CA LEU A 154 11.00 -13.86 11.14
C LEU A 154 11.94 -13.24 10.09
N GLN A 155 11.87 -11.93 9.86
CA GLN A 155 12.62 -11.27 8.78
C GLN A 155 14.14 -11.42 8.94
N ASN A 156 14.66 -11.28 10.17
CA ASN A 156 16.10 -11.37 10.42
C ASN A 156 16.63 -12.78 10.12
N GLU A 157 15.94 -13.81 10.61
CA GLU A 157 16.29 -15.22 10.40
C GLU A 157 16.23 -15.59 8.92
N ALA A 158 15.17 -15.17 8.22
CA ALA A 158 15.04 -15.38 6.79
C ALA A 158 16.18 -14.76 5.99
N CYS A 159 16.58 -13.53 6.31
CA CYS A 159 17.73 -12.88 5.67
C CYS A 159 19.03 -13.66 5.89
N GLN A 160 19.27 -14.16 7.11
CA GLN A 160 20.45 -14.98 7.41
C GLN A 160 20.44 -16.29 6.61
N LEU A 161 19.30 -16.97 6.55
CA LEU A 161 19.14 -18.21 5.78
C LEU A 161 19.42 -17.97 4.29
N VAL A 162 18.78 -16.98 3.68
CA VAL A 162 19.04 -16.60 2.26
C VAL A 162 20.53 -16.33 2.03
N SER A 163 21.18 -15.59 2.93
CA SER A 163 22.61 -15.31 2.83
C SER A 163 23.47 -16.58 2.93
N SER A 164 23.11 -17.53 3.80
CA SER A 164 23.84 -18.79 3.98
C SER A 164 23.81 -19.68 2.73
N TYR A 165 22.72 -19.60 1.96
CA TYR A 165 22.52 -20.37 0.74
C TYR A 165 23.11 -19.70 -0.51
N ARG A 166 23.42 -18.40 -0.44
CA ARG A 166 23.85 -17.59 -1.60
C ARG A 166 25.14 -18.07 -2.28
N ASN A 167 26.03 -18.72 -1.53
CA ASN A 167 27.31 -19.23 -2.05
C ASN A 167 27.20 -20.60 -2.71
N ARG A 168 26.01 -21.21 -2.72
CA ARG A 168 25.81 -22.51 -3.38
C ARG A 168 25.80 -22.35 -4.89
N PRO A 169 26.39 -23.28 -5.66
CA PRO A 169 26.39 -23.21 -7.11
C PRO A 169 24.97 -23.23 -7.70
N GLU A 170 24.03 -23.93 -7.06
CA GLU A 170 22.62 -24.02 -7.47
C GLU A 170 21.87 -22.68 -7.35
N TRP A 171 22.36 -21.75 -6.52
CA TRP A 171 21.72 -20.45 -6.28
C TRP A 171 21.59 -19.62 -7.55
N ASN A 172 22.62 -19.62 -8.40
CA ASN A 172 22.61 -18.84 -9.64
C ASN A 172 21.59 -19.40 -10.64
N GLN A 173 21.44 -20.72 -10.71
CA GLN A 173 20.44 -21.37 -11.55
C GLN A 173 19.02 -21.05 -11.05
N PHE A 174 18.80 -21.11 -9.74
CA PHE A 174 17.55 -20.68 -9.12
C PHE A 174 17.20 -19.21 -9.44
N LEU A 175 18.15 -18.29 -9.32
CA LEU A 175 17.92 -16.88 -9.65
C LEU A 175 17.56 -16.70 -11.13
N LYS A 176 18.24 -17.42 -12.02
CA LYS A 176 17.93 -17.38 -13.45
C LYS A 176 16.50 -17.82 -13.72
N GLU A 177 16.04 -18.94 -13.13
CA GLU A 177 14.67 -19.42 -13.26
C GLU A 177 13.62 -18.40 -12.78
N CYS A 178 13.94 -17.66 -11.71
CA CYS A 178 13.08 -16.59 -11.22
C CYS A 178 12.99 -15.42 -12.22
N LEU A 179 14.14 -14.98 -12.76
CA LEU A 179 14.23 -13.81 -13.65
C LEU A 179 13.68 -14.09 -15.06
N ASP A 180 13.99 -15.25 -15.64
CA ASP A 180 13.55 -15.62 -17.00
C ASP A 180 12.01 -15.64 -17.09
N THR A 181 11.32 -15.96 -15.98
CA THR A 181 9.86 -15.97 -15.91
C THR A 181 9.26 -14.55 -15.87
N GLN A 182 9.97 -13.51 -15.39
CA GLN A 182 9.51 -12.12 -15.52
C GLN A 182 9.49 -11.67 -16.97
N ASP A 183 10.53 -12.02 -17.73
CA ASP A 183 10.69 -11.54 -19.11
C ASP A 183 9.62 -12.14 -20.03
N GLU A 184 9.21 -13.40 -19.82
CA GLU A 184 8.10 -14.01 -20.56
C GLU A 184 6.76 -13.31 -20.26
N GLU A 185 6.48 -12.98 -19.00
CA GLU A 185 5.25 -12.25 -18.63
C GLU A 185 5.21 -10.82 -19.19
N ILE A 186 6.37 -10.16 -19.29
CA ILE A 186 6.48 -8.82 -19.89
C ILE A 186 6.33 -8.87 -21.41
N MET A 187 6.88 -9.90 -22.08
CA MET A 187 6.73 -10.08 -23.52
C MET A 187 5.30 -10.46 -23.94
N GLN A 188 4.58 -11.23 -23.12
CA GLN A 188 3.19 -11.62 -23.39
C GLN A 188 2.17 -10.48 -23.19
N LYS A 189 2.54 -9.43 -22.44
CA LYS A 189 1.69 -8.26 -22.14
C LYS A 189 1.94 -7.05 -23.07
N ARG A 190 2.83 -7.17 -24.06
CA ARG A 190 3.06 -6.18 -25.13
C ARG A 190 2.43 -6.63 -26.44
#